data_AF-E1WVQ2-F1
#
_entry.id   AF-E1WVQ2-F1
#
_cell.length_a   1.000
_cell.length_b   1.000
_cell.length_c   1.000
_cell.angle_alpha   90.00
_cell.angle_beta   90.00
_cell.angle_gamma   90.00
#
_symmetry.space_group_name_H-M   'P 1'
#
loop_
_entity.id
_entity.type
_entity.pdbx_description
1 polymer ?
#
loop_
_entity_poly.entity_id
_entity_poly.type
_entity_poly.pdbx_seq_one_letter_code
_entity_poly.pdbx_strand_id
1 'polypeptide(L)'
;MWQYLYIQEIIGTFATEIRRRAVMKTVNQIIGENLKKIRELSGFTQEQVAQSIKIERSTYSNYEGGTREIPYTILEDISNLFGCEPFILFEDNIQTNNEIMATAFRISNLGENDLKEIAAFKDIVKSYLKMERIAQNEAE
;
A
#
# COMPACT_ATOMS: atom_id res chain seq x y z
N MET A 1 23.27 -8.37 43.86
CA MET A 1 23.62 -7.57 42.67
C MET A 1 23.32 -8.35 41.38
N TRP A 2 23.93 -9.52 41.16
CA TRP A 2 23.68 -10.37 39.98
C TRP A 2 22.21 -10.75 39.73
N GLN A 3 21.47 -11.11 40.78
CA GLN A 3 20.05 -11.44 40.66
C GLN A 3 19.18 -10.27 40.20
N TYR A 4 19.55 -9.03 40.57
CA TYR A 4 18.84 -7.84 40.12
C TYR A 4 19.10 -7.58 38.63
N LEU A 5 20.35 -7.69 38.17
CA LEU A 5 20.67 -7.57 36.75
C LEU A 5 19.92 -8.62 35.90
N TYR A 6 19.86 -9.87 36.37
CA TYR A 6 19.13 -10.95 35.68
C TYR A 6 17.63 -10.66 35.56
N ILE A 7 17.01 -10.13 36.61
CA ILE A 7 15.59 -9.74 36.59
C ILE A 7 15.36 -8.58 35.60
N GLN A 8 16.27 -7.60 35.52
CA GLN A 8 16.17 -6.48 34.56
C GLN A 8 16.28 -6.95 33.10
N GLU A 9 17.14 -7.92 32.79
CA GLU A 9 17.25 -8.53 31.45
C GLU A 9 15.97 -9.28 31.05
N ILE A 10 15.39 -10.05 31.97
CA ILE A 10 14.12 -10.77 31.71
C ILE A 10 12.99 -9.76 31.45
N ILE A 11 12.85 -8.74 32.29
CA ILE A 11 11.82 -7.70 32.12
C ILE A 11 12.01 -6.97 30.79
N GLY A 12 13.24 -6.62 30.42
CA GLY A 12 13.55 -5.98 29.13
C GLY A 12 13.18 -6.87 27.95
N THR A 13 13.52 -8.15 28.01
CA THR A 13 13.18 -9.12 26.96
C THR A 13 11.66 -9.28 26.83
N PHE A 14 10.95 -9.42 27.95
CA PHE A 14 9.50 -9.59 27.96
C PHE A 14 8.75 -8.33 27.50
N ALA A 15 9.21 -7.14 27.90
CA ALA A 15 8.69 -5.87 27.42
C ALA A 15 8.91 -5.71 25.91
N THR A 16 10.06 -6.16 25.40
CA THR A 16 10.35 -6.15 23.95
C THR A 16 9.44 -7.11 23.20
N GLU A 17 9.20 -8.31 23.74
CA GLU A 17 8.32 -9.33 23.15
C GLU A 17 6.84 -8.89 23.16
N ILE A 18 6.37 -8.30 24.27
CA ILE A 18 5.03 -7.70 24.38
C ILE A 18 4.87 -6.58 23.36
N ARG A 19 5.85 -5.68 23.27
CA ARG A 19 5.84 -4.59 22.29
C ARG A 19 5.88 -5.12 20.86
N ARG A 20 6.68 -6.16 20.58
CA ARG A 20 6.76 -6.82 19.27
C ARG A 20 5.43 -7.47 18.91
N ARG A 21 4.76 -8.16 19.83
CA ARG A 21 3.40 -8.70 19.64
C ARG A 21 2.34 -7.63 19.42
N ALA A 22 2.43 -6.51 20.14
CA ALA A 22 1.48 -5.40 20.00
C ALA A 22 1.61 -4.66 18.64
N VAL A 23 2.77 -4.76 17.98
CA VAL A 23 3.05 -4.11 16.70
C VAL A 23 2.90 -5.09 15.51
N MET A 24 2.88 -6.39 15.75
CA MET A 24 2.76 -7.40 14.68
C MET A 24 1.34 -7.40 14.10
N LYS A 25 1.21 -7.03 12.83
CA LYS A 25 -0.08 -7.09 12.13
C LYS A 25 -0.47 -8.55 11.86
N THR A 26 -1.76 -8.85 11.98
CA THR A 26 -2.30 -10.12 11.50
C THR A 26 -2.44 -10.10 9.98
N VAL A 27 -2.52 -11.28 9.36
CA VAL A 27 -2.74 -11.40 7.90
C VAL A 27 -4.00 -10.64 7.47
N ASN A 28 -5.09 -10.74 8.24
CA ASN A 28 -6.33 -10.01 7.94
C ASN A 28 -6.16 -8.49 8.02
N GLN A 29 -5.33 -7.99 8.94
CA GLN A 29 -5.03 -6.56 9.01
C GLN A 29 -4.21 -6.10 7.80
N ILE A 30 -3.21 -6.88 7.37
CA ILE A 30 -2.42 -6.58 6.17
C ILE A 30 -3.34 -6.50 4.94
N ILE A 31 -4.19 -7.52 4.75
CA ILE A 31 -5.15 -7.55 3.63
C ILE A 31 -6.11 -6.35 3.71
N GLY A 32 -6.68 -6.09 4.89
CA GLY A 32 -7.62 -4.99 5.07
C GLY A 32 -7.02 -3.61 4.76
N GLU A 33 -5.78 -3.37 5.19
CA GLU A 33 -5.04 -2.15 4.89
C GLU A 33 -4.73 -2.02 3.39
N ASN A 34 -4.32 -3.10 2.73
CA ASN A 34 -4.04 -3.11 1.29
C ASN A 34 -5.30 -2.87 0.46
N LEU A 35 -6.44 -3.47 0.84
CA LEU A 35 -7.75 -3.23 0.24
C LEU A 35 -8.17 -1.76 0.37
N LYS A 36 -8.02 -1.20 1.57
CA LYS A 36 -8.32 0.20 1.82
C LYS A 36 -7.45 1.11 0.96
N LYS A 37 -6.16 0.81 0.88
CA LYS A 37 -5.18 1.59 0.13
C LYS A 37 -5.48 1.59 -1.37
N ILE A 38 -5.69 0.43 -1.99
CA ILE A 38 -5.98 0.35 -3.42
C ILE A 38 -7.30 1.06 -3.75
N ARG A 39 -8.32 0.91 -2.89
CA ARG A 39 -9.61 1.58 -3.05
C ARG A 39 -9.46 3.11 -3.01
N GLU A 40 -8.80 3.65 -1.98
CA GLU A 40 -8.64 5.09 -1.79
C GLU A 40 -7.80 5.72 -2.90
N LEU A 41 -6.71 5.06 -3.29
CA LEU A 41 -5.87 5.52 -4.40
C LEU A 41 -6.61 5.46 -5.74
N SER A 42 -7.55 4.53 -5.90
CA SER A 42 -8.38 4.42 -7.10
C SER A 42 -9.62 5.34 -7.08
N GLY A 43 -9.81 6.12 -6.00
CA GLY A 43 -10.91 7.09 -5.89
C GLY A 43 -12.30 6.49 -5.59
N PHE A 44 -12.38 5.24 -5.15
CA PHE A 44 -13.66 4.59 -4.85
C PHE A 44 -14.06 4.70 -3.37
N THR A 45 -15.37 4.76 -3.13
CA THR A 45 -15.97 4.61 -1.81
C THR A 45 -16.17 3.13 -1.46
N GLN A 46 -16.26 2.81 -0.17
CA GLN A 46 -16.57 1.45 0.29
C GLN A 46 -17.90 0.93 -0.28
N GLU A 47 -18.89 1.81 -0.45
CA GLU A 47 -20.19 1.48 -1.01
C GLU A 47 -20.06 1.05 -2.49
N GLN A 48 -19.31 1.81 -3.29
CA GLN A 48 -19.12 1.50 -4.71
C GLN A 48 -18.44 0.15 -4.93
N VAL A 49 -17.42 -0.17 -4.13
CA VAL A 49 -16.72 -1.48 -4.21
C VAL A 49 -17.61 -2.61 -3.73
N ALA A 50 -18.35 -2.41 -2.63
CA ALA A 50 -19.26 -3.43 -2.12
C ALA A 50 -20.37 -3.77 -3.14
N GLN A 51 -20.93 -2.75 -3.81
CA GLN A 51 -21.93 -2.92 -4.86
C GLN A 51 -21.38 -3.65 -6.10
N SER A 52 -20.15 -3.34 -6.52
CA SER A 52 -19.55 -3.97 -7.72
C SER A 52 -19.31 -5.47 -7.53
N ILE A 53 -18.96 -5.90 -6.31
CA ILE A 53 -18.75 -7.31 -5.96
C ILE A 53 -19.97 -7.95 -5.26
N LYS A 54 -21.12 -7.25 -5.26
CA LYS A 54 -22.43 -7.74 -4.77
C LYS A 54 -22.42 -8.20 -3.30
N ILE A 55 -21.76 -7.45 -2.42
CA ILE A 55 -21.80 -7.65 -0.97
C ILE A 55 -22.33 -6.42 -0.24
N GLU A 56 -22.67 -6.59 1.03
CA GLU A 56 -23.05 -5.48 1.91
C GLU A 56 -21.85 -4.56 2.21
N ARG A 57 -22.06 -3.24 2.22
CA ARG A 57 -21.01 -2.27 2.57
C ARG A 57 -20.42 -2.49 3.96
N SER A 58 -21.21 -2.96 4.93
CA SER A 58 -20.73 -3.34 6.25
C SER A 58 -19.79 -4.54 6.21
N THR A 59 -20.04 -5.49 5.30
CA THR A 59 -19.16 -6.66 5.09
C THR A 59 -17.82 -6.21 4.52
N TYR A 60 -17.82 -5.36 3.49
CA TYR A 60 -16.61 -4.77 2.94
C TYR A 60 -15.83 -3.95 3.99
N SER A 61 -16.54 -3.17 4.82
CA SER A 61 -15.92 -2.41 5.91
C SER A 61 -15.23 -3.30 6.95
N ASN A 62 -15.81 -4.48 7.27
CA ASN A 62 -15.19 -5.43 8.20
C ASN A 62 -13.94 -6.09 7.60
N TYR A 63 -13.90 -6.25 6.28
CA TYR A 63 -12.72 -6.72 5.56
C TYR A 63 -11.59 -5.70 5.63
N GLU A 64 -11.85 -4.43 5.31
CA GLU A 64 -10.84 -3.36 5.45
C GLU A 64 -10.36 -3.19 6.90
N GLY A 65 -11.23 -3.44 7.88
CA GLY A 65 -10.87 -3.40 9.30
C GLY A 65 -10.11 -4.62 9.81
N GLY A 66 -9.93 -5.67 8.99
CA GLY A 66 -9.28 -6.92 9.42
C GLY A 66 -10.03 -7.68 10.53
N THR A 67 -11.29 -7.32 10.80
CA THR A 67 -12.12 -7.93 11.86
C THR A 67 -12.78 -9.23 11.39
N ARG A 68 -12.81 -9.46 10.07
CA ARG A 68 -13.38 -10.65 9.44
C ARG A 68 -12.42 -11.19 8.39
N GLU A 69 -12.27 -12.51 8.36
CA GLU A 69 -11.54 -13.22 7.31
C GLU A 69 -12.27 -13.10 5.96
N ILE A 70 -11.50 -12.88 4.89
CA ILE A 70 -12.03 -12.64 3.55
C ILE A 70 -11.97 -13.95 2.76
N PRO A 71 -13.10 -14.43 2.21
CA PRO A 71 -13.09 -15.59 1.32
C PRO A 71 -12.26 -15.31 0.07
N TYR A 72 -11.56 -16.34 -0.43
CA TYR A 72 -10.74 -16.20 -1.65
C TYR A 72 -11.53 -15.69 -2.86
N THR A 73 -12.77 -16.13 -3.03
CA THR A 73 -13.65 -15.67 -4.13
C THR A 73 -13.87 -14.16 -4.10
N ILE A 74 -13.98 -13.56 -2.90
CA ILE A 74 -14.12 -12.12 -2.74
C ILE A 74 -12.80 -11.40 -3.04
N LEU A 75 -11.66 -11.98 -2.63
CA LEU A 75 -10.34 -11.43 -3.00
C LEU A 75 -10.16 -11.43 -4.51
N GLU A 76 -10.54 -12.51 -5.20
CA GLU A 76 -10.50 -12.61 -6.65
C GLU A 76 -11.40 -11.57 -7.33
N ASP A 77 -12.63 -11.39 -6.86
CA ASP A 77 -13.54 -10.35 -7.39
C ASP A 77 -12.96 -8.94 -7.23
N ILE A 78 -12.36 -8.65 -6.08
CA ILE A 78 -11.72 -7.35 -5.81
C ILE A 78 -10.47 -7.16 -6.68
N SER A 79 -9.66 -8.20 -6.81
CA SER A 79 -8.49 -8.21 -7.69
C SER A 79 -8.85 -7.96 -9.14
N ASN A 80 -9.93 -8.58 -9.62
CA ASN A 80 -10.46 -8.36 -10.96
C ASN A 80 -10.98 -6.93 -11.15
N LEU A 81 -11.66 -6.37 -10.13
CA LEU A 81 -12.13 -4.98 -10.15
C LEU A 81 -10.97 -3.99 -10.29
N PHE A 82 -9.87 -4.21 -9.55
CA PHE A 82 -8.72 -3.32 -9.57
C PHE A 82 -7.65 -3.72 -10.61
N GLY A 83 -7.77 -4.86 -11.28
CA GLY A 83 -6.77 -5.30 -12.26
C GLY A 83 -5.41 -5.64 -11.65
N CYS A 84 -5.40 -6.32 -10.50
CA CYS A 84 -4.19 -6.78 -9.83
C CYS A 84 -4.26 -8.26 -9.41
N GLU A 85 -3.10 -8.87 -9.18
CA GLU A 85 -3.00 -10.24 -8.66
C GLU A 85 -3.43 -10.31 -7.19
N PRO A 86 -4.26 -11.28 -6.76
CA PRO A 86 -4.70 -11.42 -5.37
C PRO A 86 -3.57 -11.49 -4.35
N PHE A 87 -2.42 -12.02 -4.75
CA PHE A 87 -1.25 -12.16 -3.90
C PHE A 87 -0.74 -10.83 -3.34
N ILE A 88 -0.90 -9.72 -4.08
CA ILE A 88 -0.44 -8.39 -3.61
C ILE A 88 -1.15 -7.95 -2.33
N LEU A 89 -2.32 -8.51 -2.03
CA LEU A 89 -3.07 -8.14 -0.83
C LEU A 89 -2.48 -8.75 0.44
N PHE A 90 -1.65 -9.79 0.34
CA PHE A 90 -1.10 -10.52 1.49
C PHE A 90 0.23 -9.97 2.00
N GLU A 91 0.89 -9.10 1.25
CA GLU A 91 2.23 -8.61 1.58
C GLU A 91 2.23 -7.18 2.12
N ASP A 92 3.08 -6.90 3.11
CA ASP A 92 3.34 -5.56 3.64
C ASP A 92 4.80 -5.19 3.37
N ASN A 93 5.12 -4.90 2.11
CA ASN A 93 6.46 -4.48 1.70
C ASN A 93 6.44 -3.34 0.67
N ILE A 94 7.61 -2.75 0.43
CA ILE A 94 7.76 -1.59 -0.47
C ILE A 94 7.36 -1.94 -1.92
N GLN A 95 7.68 -3.15 -2.38
CA GLN A 95 7.37 -3.59 -3.75
C GLN A 95 5.86 -3.66 -3.97
N THR A 96 5.15 -4.30 -3.05
CA THR A 96 3.69 -4.39 -3.02
C THR A 96 3.05 -3.01 -2.99
N ASN A 97 3.58 -2.10 -2.18
CA ASN A 97 3.11 -0.72 -2.12
C ASN A 97 3.24 0.00 -3.47
N ASN A 98 4.34 -0.19 -4.19
CA ASN A 98 4.53 0.37 -5.52
C ASN A 98 3.57 -0.24 -6.54
N GLU A 99 3.30 -1.55 -6.45
CA GLU A 99 2.36 -2.24 -7.33
C GLU A 99 0.92 -1.80 -7.10
N ILE A 100 0.50 -1.65 -5.84
CA ILE A 100 -0.81 -1.09 -5.47
C ILE A 100 -0.95 0.32 -6.04
N MET A 101 0.07 1.16 -5.89
CA MET A 101 0.06 2.52 -6.46
C MET A 101 -0.01 2.52 -7.98
N ALA A 102 0.79 1.69 -8.66
CA ALA A 102 0.78 1.57 -10.11
C ALA A 102 -0.58 1.09 -10.63
N THR A 103 -1.19 0.14 -9.92
CA THR A 103 -2.53 -0.38 -10.23
C THR A 103 -3.58 0.71 -10.08
N ALA A 104 -3.61 1.37 -8.92
CA ALA A 104 -4.55 2.46 -8.67
C ALA A 104 -4.37 3.62 -9.66
N PHE A 105 -3.14 3.96 -10.05
CA PHE A 105 -2.87 4.98 -11.07
C PHE A 105 -3.46 4.60 -12.43
N ARG A 106 -3.30 3.35 -12.88
CA ARG A 106 -3.91 2.85 -14.13
C ARG A 106 -5.43 2.96 -14.12
N ILE A 107 -6.06 2.75 -12.97
CA ILE A 107 -7.51 2.85 -12.81
C ILE A 107 -7.96 4.32 -12.73
N SER A 108 -7.20 5.13 -11.99
CA SER A 108 -7.57 6.52 -11.67
C SER A 108 -7.33 7.47 -12.83
N ASN A 109 -6.44 7.19 -13.78
CA ASN A 109 -6.47 7.80 -15.11
C ASN A 109 -5.33 7.36 -16.04
N LEU A 110 -5.60 7.41 -17.34
CA LEU A 110 -4.94 8.44 -18.15
C LEU A 110 -6.02 9.21 -18.90
N GLY A 111 -6.71 10.10 -18.19
CA GLY A 111 -7.37 11.21 -18.84
C GLY A 111 -6.31 12.01 -19.60
N GLU A 112 -6.66 12.51 -20.78
CA GLU A 112 -5.75 13.19 -21.72
C GLU A 112 -4.95 14.37 -21.10
N ASN A 113 -5.41 14.89 -19.97
CA ASN A 113 -4.77 15.96 -19.21
C ASN A 113 -3.57 15.50 -18.37
N ASP A 114 -3.59 14.29 -17.81
CA ASP A 114 -2.49 13.77 -16.97
C ASP A 114 -1.26 13.42 -17.82
N LEU A 115 -1.48 12.95 -19.05
CA LEU A 115 -0.41 12.75 -20.03
C LEU A 115 0.30 14.05 -20.40
N LYS A 116 -0.42 15.17 -20.45
CA LYS A 116 0.16 16.49 -20.73
C LYS A 116 0.99 16.99 -19.56
N GLU A 117 0.54 16.79 -18.32
CA GLU A 117 1.34 17.16 -17.14
C GLU A 117 2.60 16.29 -16.98
N ILE A 118 2.49 14.98 -17.20
CA ILE A 118 3.65 14.07 -17.18
C ILE A 118 4.65 14.44 -18.27
N ALA A 119 4.17 14.81 -19.47
CA ALA A 119 5.03 15.29 -20.55
C ALA A 119 5.73 16.61 -20.17
N ALA A 120 5.00 17.57 -19.61
CA ALA A 120 5.56 18.84 -19.15
C ALA A 120 6.63 18.64 -18.05
N PHE A 121 6.36 17.76 -17.09
CA PHE A 121 7.32 17.42 -16.05
C PHE A 121 8.58 16.75 -16.61
N LYS A 122 8.42 15.84 -17.57
CA LYS A 122 9.53 15.17 -18.27
C LYS A 122 10.43 16.17 -18.99
N ASP A 123 9.86 17.21 -19.60
CA ASP A 123 10.62 18.24 -20.30
C ASP A 123 11.41 19.14 -19.33
N ILE A 124 10.84 19.45 -18.16
CA ILE A 124 11.54 20.17 -17.08
C ILE A 124 12.75 19.36 -16.60
N VAL A 125 12.56 18.08 -16.30
CA VAL A 125 13.65 17.19 -15.84
C VAL A 125 14.74 17.06 -16.90
N LYS A 126 14.37 16.92 -18.18
CA LYS A 126 15.35 16.89 -19.28
C LYS A 126 16.17 18.18 -19.38
N SER A 127 15.52 19.33 -19.24
CA SER A 127 16.20 20.63 -19.30
C SER A 127 17.20 20.77 -18.15
N TYR A 128 16.81 20.36 -16.94
CA TYR A 128 17.69 20.35 -15.77
C TYR A 128 18.92 19.46 -15.96
N LEU A 129 18.74 18.21 -16.40
CA LEU A 129 19.84 17.27 -16.67
C LEU A 129 20.77 17.77 -17.79
N LYS A 130 20.22 18.51 -18.77
CA LYS A 130 21.02 19.13 -19.82
C LYS A 130 21.87 20.27 -19.26
N MET A 131 21.33 21.07 -18.34
CA MET A 131 22.08 22.12 -17.66
C MET A 131 23.20 21.56 -16.77
N GLU A 132 22.96 20.48 -16.03
CA GLU A 132 24.01 19.81 -15.24
C GLU A 132 25.16 19.30 -16.11
N ARG A 133 24.85 18.70 -17.28
CA ARG A 133 25.87 18.23 -18.22
C ARG A 133 26.67 19.37 -18.86
N ILE A 134 26.03 20.49 -19.15
CA ILE A 134 26.72 21.68 -19.68
C ILE A 134 27.62 22.30 -18.60
N ALA A 135 27.12 22.42 -17.37
CA ALA A 135 27.90 22.92 -16.23
C ALA A 135 29.12 22.03 -15.91
N GLN A 136 29.02 20.72 -16.12
CA GLN A 136 30.15 19.80 -15.96
C GLN A 136 31.17 19.88 -17.12
N ASN A 137 30.73 20.16 -18.35
CA ASN A 137 31.61 20.26 -19.52
C ASN A 137 32.29 21.64 -19.66
N GLU A 138 31.82 22.69 -18.99
CA GLU A 138 32.47 24.02 -18.96
C GLU A 138 33.56 24.14 -17.86
N ALA A 139 33.70 23.13 -16.99
CA ALA A 139 34.68 23.09 -15.91
C ALA A 139 35.96 22.28 -16.25
N GLU A 140 36.04 21.70 -17.45
CA GLU A 140 37.23 21.07 -18.05
C GLU A 140 37.85 21.98 -19.12
#